data_AF-A0A7Y1TWH8-F1
#
_entry.id   AF-A0A7Y1TWH8-F1
#
_cell.length_a   1.000
_cell.length_b   1.000
_cell.length_c   1.000
_cell.angle_alpha   90.00
_cell.angle_beta   90.00
_cell.angle_gamma   90.00
#
_symmetry.space_group_name_H-M   'P 1'
#
loop_
_entity.id
_entity.type
_entity.pdbx_description
1 polymer ?
#
loop_
_entity_poly.entity_id
_entity_poly.type
_entity_poly.pdbx_seq_one_letter_code
_entity_poly.pdbx_strand_id
1 'polypeptide(L)'
;MSGAIEYHFNGFGESDGRYDPLSLAENPQLLARIDRGQMFTLARNYLAGSVLIEMTPLWTVTPVLLANLDDTSALFQLTMNYSLGDNMTVLGNINIPVGPGGTEFGGIDSSQPGLHLSLGPGVFAQFAWYF
;
A
#
# COMPACT_ATOMS: atom_id res chain seq x y z
N MET A 1 17.52 15.79 1.45
CA MET A 1 16.50 14.91 2.06
C MET A 1 15.23 15.70 2.27
N SER A 2 14.09 15.11 1.96
CA SER A 2 12.76 15.67 2.21
C SER A 2 11.84 14.58 2.74
N GLY A 3 10.74 14.94 3.40
CA GLY A 3 9.77 13.98 3.89
C GLY A 3 8.37 14.57 3.93
N ALA A 4 7.39 13.69 3.98
CA ALA A 4 5.98 14.04 4.04
C ALA A 4 5.25 13.08 4.97
N ILE A 5 4.24 13.60 5.67
CA ILE A 5 3.27 12.83 6.43
C ILE A 5 1.89 13.35 6.05
N GLU A 6 0.97 12.45 5.79
CA GLU A 6 -0.40 12.75 5.39
C GLU A 6 -1.37 11.86 6.15
N TYR A 7 -2.45 12.46 6.65
CA TYR A 7 -3.60 11.70 7.12
C TYR A 7 -4.71 11.77 6.07
N HIS A 8 -5.24 10.61 5.70
CA HIS A 8 -6.29 10.49 4.70
C HIS A 8 -7.53 9.85 5.31
N PHE A 9 -8.67 10.53 5.17
CA PHE A 9 -9.98 10.04 5.59
C PHE A 9 -10.82 9.61 4.39
N ASN A 10 -11.13 8.32 4.32
CA ASN A 10 -12.01 7.73 3.32
C ASN A 10 -13.45 7.65 3.84
N GLY A 11 -14.33 8.53 3.38
CA GLY A 11 -15.73 8.56 3.80
C GLY A 11 -16.57 7.34 3.39
N PHE A 12 -16.08 6.49 2.48
CA PHE A 12 -16.76 5.26 2.06
C PHE A 12 -16.21 4.00 2.73
N GLY A 13 -15.09 4.11 3.47
CA GLY A 13 -14.43 2.94 4.06
C GLY A 13 -15.22 2.27 5.18
N GLU A 14 -14.81 1.07 5.53
CA GLU A 14 -15.27 0.33 6.72
C GLU A 14 -14.75 0.96 8.01
N SER A 15 -15.61 1.05 9.01
CA SER A 15 -15.22 1.42 10.36
C SER A 15 -14.86 0.20 11.19
N ASP A 16 -14.07 0.42 12.23
CA ASP A 16 -13.79 -0.57 13.29
C ASP A 16 -13.03 -1.82 12.82
N GLY A 17 -12.35 -1.76 11.67
CA GLY A 17 -11.49 -2.84 11.17
C GLY A 17 -12.24 -4.13 10.80
N ARG A 18 -13.55 -4.06 10.53
CA ARG A 18 -14.38 -5.24 10.23
C ARG A 18 -14.42 -5.50 8.72
N TYR A 19 -13.49 -6.33 8.24
CA TYR A 19 -13.38 -6.69 6.81
C TYR A 19 -13.90 -8.10 6.47
N ASP A 20 -14.71 -8.69 7.36
CA ASP A 20 -15.34 -9.97 7.06
C ASP A 20 -16.36 -9.83 5.92
N PRO A 21 -16.65 -10.90 5.17
CA PRO A 21 -17.54 -10.84 4.01
C PRO A 21 -18.94 -10.31 4.30
N LEU A 22 -19.48 -10.51 5.52
CA LEU A 22 -20.81 -10.01 5.88
C LEU A 22 -20.78 -8.51 6.11
N SER A 23 -19.81 -8.00 6.88
CA SER A 23 -19.63 -6.57 7.10
C SER A 23 -19.40 -5.82 5.77
N LEU A 24 -18.54 -6.34 4.89
CA LEU A 24 -18.30 -5.72 3.59
C LEU A 24 -19.55 -5.72 2.68
N ALA A 25 -20.39 -6.76 2.77
CA ALA A 25 -21.63 -6.83 2.01
C ALA A 25 -22.66 -5.76 2.45
N GLU A 26 -22.58 -5.28 3.70
CA GLU A 26 -23.41 -4.17 4.19
C GLU A 26 -23.01 -2.81 3.60
N ASN A 27 -21.84 -2.71 2.94
CA ASN A 27 -21.35 -1.48 2.30
C ASN A 27 -21.17 -1.63 0.77
N PRO A 28 -22.28 -1.72 0.00
CA PRO A 28 -22.22 -1.88 -1.45
C PRO A 28 -21.58 -0.67 -2.15
N GLN A 29 -21.56 0.49 -1.50
CA GLN A 29 -20.97 1.71 -2.06
C GLN A 29 -19.44 1.65 -2.11
N LEU A 30 -18.80 1.05 -1.10
CA LEU A 30 -17.37 0.79 -1.08
C LEU A 30 -17.02 -0.26 -2.14
N LEU A 31 -17.71 -1.40 -2.12
CA LEU A 31 -17.46 -2.51 -3.04
C LEU A 31 -17.59 -2.09 -4.51
N ALA A 32 -18.61 -1.32 -4.86
CA ALA A 32 -18.79 -0.83 -6.22
C ALA A 32 -17.69 0.15 -6.67
N ARG A 33 -17.00 0.83 -5.75
CA ARG A 33 -15.86 1.70 -6.07
C ARG A 33 -14.58 0.90 -6.26
N ILE A 34 -14.38 -0.13 -5.44
CA ILE A 34 -13.25 -1.05 -5.58
C ILE A 34 -13.34 -1.80 -6.91
N ASP A 35 -14.51 -2.35 -7.24
CA ASP A 35 -14.75 -3.05 -8.50
C ASP A 35 -14.49 -2.16 -9.73
N ARG A 36 -14.86 -0.88 -9.64
CA ARG A 36 -14.56 0.11 -10.69
C ARG A 36 -13.10 0.63 -10.68
N GLY A 37 -12.25 0.20 -9.73
CA GLY A 37 -10.88 0.69 -9.58
C GLY A 37 -10.79 2.17 -9.14
N GLN A 38 -11.84 2.70 -8.50
CA GLN A 38 -11.87 4.06 -7.97
C GLN A 38 -11.25 4.15 -6.57
N MET A 39 -11.19 3.02 -5.86
CA MET A 39 -10.60 2.89 -4.54
C MET A 39 -9.81 1.59 -4.46
N PHE A 40 -8.73 1.62 -3.69
CA PHE A 40 -7.85 0.48 -3.48
C PHE A 40 -7.68 0.16 -1.99
N THR A 41 -8.38 0.89 -1.13
CA THR A 41 -8.29 0.84 0.31
C THR A 41 -9.67 0.60 0.93
N LEU A 42 -9.72 -0.15 2.04
CA LEU A 42 -10.95 -0.63 2.67
C LEU A 42 -11.39 0.22 3.87
N ALA A 43 -10.46 0.68 4.69
CA ALA A 43 -10.72 1.43 5.93
C ALA A 43 -11.08 2.89 5.71
N ARG A 44 -11.38 3.58 6.82
CA ARG A 44 -11.63 5.03 6.82
C ARG A 44 -10.39 5.83 7.11
N ASN A 45 -9.55 5.37 8.02
CA ASN A 45 -8.47 6.18 8.57
C ASN A 45 -7.10 5.66 8.14
N TYR A 46 -6.38 6.47 7.36
CA TYR A 46 -5.01 6.16 6.94
C TYR A 46 -4.02 7.22 7.37
N LEU A 47 -2.83 6.77 7.72
CA LEU A 47 -1.66 7.62 7.88
C LEU A 47 -0.59 7.17 6.89
N ALA A 48 -0.18 8.07 6.02
CA ALA A 48 0.91 7.89 5.09
C ALA A 48 2.14 8.68 5.56
N GLY A 49 3.32 8.09 5.39
CA GLY A 49 4.59 8.76 5.65
C GLY A 49 5.63 8.35 4.62
N SER A 50 6.45 9.30 4.16
CA SER A 50 7.57 9.00 3.26
C SER A 50 8.77 9.90 3.53
N VAL A 51 9.96 9.40 3.20
CA VAL A 51 11.20 10.17 3.27
C VAL A 51 11.99 9.92 1.99
N LEU A 52 12.30 10.97 1.24
CA LEU A 52 13.22 10.90 0.11
C LEU A 52 14.65 11.11 0.59
N ILE A 53 15.44 10.05 0.46
CA ILE A 53 16.86 10.01 0.82
C ILE A 53 17.67 9.98 -0.47
N GLU A 54 18.53 10.98 -0.65
CA GLU A 54 19.54 10.98 -1.72
C GLU A 54 20.80 10.31 -1.16
N MET A 55 21.05 9.08 -1.59
CA MET A 55 22.24 8.32 -1.17
C MET A 55 23.48 8.85 -1.90
N THR A 56 23.31 9.16 -3.19
CA THR A 56 24.26 9.86 -4.07
C THR A 56 23.45 10.65 -5.11
N PRO A 57 24.07 11.57 -5.90
CA PRO A 57 23.35 12.28 -6.96
C PRO A 57 22.69 11.38 -8.02
N LEU A 58 23.12 10.12 -8.14
CA LEU A 58 22.57 9.15 -9.09
C LEU A 58 21.61 8.15 -8.42
N TRP A 59 21.48 8.14 -7.09
CA TRP A 59 20.74 7.13 -6.35
C TRP A 59 19.86 7.71 -5.27
N THR A 60 18.55 7.54 -5.41
CA THR A 60 17.58 7.87 -4.37
C THR A 60 16.89 6.63 -3.81
N VAL A 61 16.57 6.71 -2.53
CA VAL A 61 15.84 5.69 -1.78
C VAL A 61 14.68 6.38 -1.08
N THR A 62 13.49 5.81 -1.19
CA THR A 62 12.25 6.35 -0.60
C THR A 62 11.51 5.26 0.15
N PRO A 63 11.75 5.10 1.47
CA PRO A 63 10.81 4.38 2.33
C PRO A 63 9.47 5.11 2.37
N VAL A 64 8.39 4.34 2.27
CA VAL A 64 7.00 4.79 2.43
C VAL A 64 6.32 3.85 3.40
N LEU A 65 5.53 4.39 4.31
CA LEU A 65 4.65 3.65 5.19
C LEU A 65 3.22 4.11 4.94
N LEU A 66 2.32 3.16 4.70
CA LEU A 66 0.88 3.37 4.63
C LEU A 66 0.24 2.58 5.76
N ALA A 67 -0.15 3.24 6.84
CA ALA A 67 -0.75 2.61 8.00
C ALA A 67 -2.27 2.79 7.96
N ASN A 68 -3.00 1.69 8.15
CA ASN A 68 -4.42 1.69 8.45
C ASN A 68 -4.57 1.84 9.98
N LEU A 69 -5.21 2.93 10.40
CA LEU A 69 -5.39 3.26 11.81
C LEU A 69 -6.58 2.55 12.45
N ASP A 70 -7.47 1.95 11.66
CA ASP A 70 -8.68 1.27 12.14
C ASP A 70 -8.41 -0.18 12.56
N ASP A 71 -7.35 -0.81 12.03
CA ASP A 71 -7.02 -2.23 12.28
C ASP A 71 -5.55 -2.47 12.66
N THR A 72 -4.75 -1.40 12.79
CA THR A 72 -3.31 -1.43 13.10
C THR A 72 -2.43 -2.23 12.13
N SER A 73 -2.89 -2.45 10.90
CA SER A 73 -2.09 -2.99 9.80
C SER A 73 -1.42 -1.90 8.97
N ALA A 74 -0.37 -2.24 8.23
CA ALA A 74 0.35 -1.31 7.39
C ALA A 74 0.97 -1.97 6.14
N LEU A 75 1.18 -1.17 5.10
CA LEU A 75 2.03 -1.50 3.97
C LEU A 75 3.31 -0.67 4.04
N PHE A 76 4.44 -1.34 4.19
CA PHE A 76 5.75 -0.73 4.04
C PHE A 76 6.23 -0.89 2.59
N GLN A 77 6.66 0.20 1.97
CA GLN A 77 7.25 0.17 0.65
C GLN A 77 8.66 0.77 0.68
N LEU A 78 9.57 0.23 -0.11
CA LEU A 78 10.90 0.80 -0.32
C LEU A 78 11.13 0.96 -1.81
N THR A 79 11.10 2.21 -2.28
CA THR A 79 11.38 2.55 -3.68
C THR A 79 12.84 2.98 -3.82
N MET A 80 13.50 2.50 -4.85
CA MET A 80 14.88 2.81 -5.20
C MET A 80 14.93 3.27 -6.65
N ASN A 81 15.60 4.38 -6.93
CA ASN A 81 15.80 4.88 -8.29
C ASN A 81 17.28 5.15 -8.52
N TYR A 82 17.86 4.51 -9.53
CA TYR A 82 19.28 4.59 -9.85
C TYR A 82 19.50 4.98 -11.30
N SER A 83 20.16 6.11 -11.52
CA SER A 83 20.61 6.55 -12.85
C SER A 83 21.91 5.86 -13.22
N LEU A 84 21.90 5.11 -14.34
CA LEU A 84 23.07 4.43 -14.91
C LEU A 84 23.86 5.35 -15.86
N GLY A 85 23.29 6.50 -16.22
CA GLY A 85 23.83 7.48 -17.17
C GLY A 85 22.73 8.40 -17.68
N ASP A 86 23.03 9.24 -18.66
CA ASP A 86 22.12 10.29 -19.15
C ASP A 86 20.77 9.75 -19.66
N ASN A 87 20.76 8.51 -20.15
CA ASN A 87 19.64 7.94 -20.88
C ASN A 87 19.10 6.64 -20.26
N MET A 88 19.62 6.19 -19.12
CA MET A 88 19.32 4.87 -18.56
C MET A 88 19.01 4.96 -17.07
N THR A 89 17.90 4.36 -16.65
CA THR A 89 17.51 4.30 -15.24
C THR A 89 17.01 2.92 -14.83
N VAL A 90 17.23 2.57 -13.56
CA VAL A 90 16.68 1.40 -12.89
C VAL A 90 15.80 1.84 -11.75
N LEU A 91 14.54 1.41 -11.78
CA LEU A 91 13.59 1.55 -10.69
C LEU A 91 13.44 0.18 -10.00
N GLY A 92 13.59 0.16 -8.69
CA GLY A 92 13.29 -1.00 -7.84
C GLY A 92 12.25 -0.64 -6.80
N ASN A 93 11.38 -1.58 -6.45
CA ASN A 93 10.43 -1.39 -5.37
C ASN A 93 10.20 -2.70 -4.60
N ILE A 94 10.14 -2.60 -3.28
CA ILE A 94 9.79 -3.69 -2.37
C ILE A 94 8.52 -3.29 -1.65
N ASN A 95 7.55 -4.21 -1.55
CA ASN A 95 6.29 -4.04 -0.83
C ASN A 95 6.19 -5.12 0.25
N ILE A 96 6.02 -4.71 1.50
CA ILE A 96 5.93 -5.59 2.65
C ILE A 96 4.64 -5.24 3.40
N PRO A 97 3.59 -6.05 3.25
CA PRO A 97 2.42 -5.97 4.11
C PRO A 97 2.79 -6.42 5.53
N VAL A 98 2.31 -5.70 6.53
CA VAL A 98 2.55 -5.96 7.94
C VAL A 98 1.22 -5.86 8.68
N GLY A 99 0.81 -6.94 9.34
CA GLY A 99 -0.41 -6.95 10.14
C GLY A 99 -0.86 -8.37 10.49
N PRO A 100 -1.68 -8.54 11.53
CA PRO A 100 -2.37 -9.81 11.81
C PRO A 100 -3.32 -10.22 10.67
N GLY A 101 -3.60 -11.52 10.52
CA GLY A 101 -4.69 -11.98 9.65
C GLY A 101 -6.04 -11.40 10.08
N GLY A 102 -6.92 -11.13 9.10
CA GLY A 102 -8.20 -10.46 9.28
C GLY A 102 -8.14 -8.94 9.08
N THR A 103 -6.94 -8.38 8.96
CA THR A 103 -6.71 -6.94 8.72
C THR A 103 -6.51 -6.67 7.23
N GLU A 104 -6.67 -5.43 6.79
CA GLU A 104 -6.55 -5.06 5.38
C GLU A 104 -5.19 -5.46 4.79
N PHE A 105 -4.09 -5.08 5.45
CA PHE A 105 -2.75 -5.40 4.96
C PHE A 105 -2.23 -6.76 5.44
N GLY A 106 -2.78 -7.33 6.51
CA GLY A 106 -2.48 -8.71 6.92
C GLY A 106 -3.26 -9.78 6.15
N GLY A 107 -4.26 -9.37 5.39
CA GLY A 107 -5.15 -10.22 4.60
C GLY A 107 -6.52 -10.36 5.24
N ILE A 108 -7.55 -9.95 4.51
CA ILE A 108 -8.95 -10.02 4.98
C ILE A 108 -9.46 -11.46 4.96
N ASP A 109 -10.49 -11.73 5.77
CA ASP A 109 -11.10 -13.05 5.79
C ASP A 109 -11.73 -13.39 4.43
N SER A 110 -11.43 -14.60 3.94
CA SER A 110 -12.15 -15.13 2.78
C SER A 110 -13.47 -15.77 3.20
N SER A 111 -14.31 -16.10 2.22
CA SER A 111 -15.50 -16.95 2.45
C SER A 111 -15.17 -18.39 2.88
N GLN A 112 -13.89 -18.77 2.94
CA GLN A 112 -13.42 -20.07 3.39
C GLN A 112 -12.69 -19.95 4.75
N PRO A 113 -13.07 -20.77 5.75
CA PRO A 113 -12.43 -20.73 7.07
C PRO A 113 -10.92 -20.95 7.01
N GLY A 114 -10.16 -20.06 7.68
CA GLY A 114 -8.70 -20.16 7.79
C GLY A 114 -7.91 -19.69 6.58
N LEU A 115 -8.59 -19.25 5.51
CA LEU A 115 -7.97 -18.68 4.32
C LEU A 115 -8.19 -17.16 4.30
N HIS A 116 -7.09 -16.41 4.14
CA HIS A 116 -7.11 -14.96 4.06
C HIS A 116 -6.77 -14.51 2.64
N LEU A 117 -7.44 -13.46 2.18
CA LEU A 117 -7.11 -12.77 0.93
C LEU A 117 -6.06 -11.70 1.24
N SER A 118 -4.78 -12.07 1.13
CA SER A 118 -3.66 -11.16 1.31
C SER A 118 -2.89 -10.91 0.01
N LEU A 119 -2.36 -9.71 -0.12
CA LEU A 119 -1.22 -9.45 -0.99
C LEU A 119 0.01 -9.82 -0.17
N GLY A 120 0.79 -10.82 -0.57
CA GLY A 120 2.04 -11.16 0.11
C GLY A 120 3.15 -10.14 -0.16
N PRO A 121 4.35 -10.34 0.42
CA PRO A 121 5.51 -9.52 0.06
C PRO A 121 5.77 -9.55 -1.45
N GLY A 122 6.03 -8.37 -2.01
CA GLY A 122 6.22 -8.18 -3.44
C GLY A 122 7.51 -7.45 -3.77
N VAL A 123 8.10 -7.78 -4.91
CA VAL A 123 9.26 -7.08 -5.47
C VAL A 123 8.98 -6.71 -6.91
N PHE A 124 9.40 -5.52 -7.29
CA PHE A 124 9.31 -4.99 -8.64
C PHE A 124 10.66 -4.41 -9.05
N ALA A 125 11.02 -4.60 -10.31
CA ALA A 125 12.17 -3.96 -10.93
C ALA A 125 11.84 -3.58 -12.37
N GLN A 126 12.29 -2.41 -12.78
CA GLN A 126 12.15 -1.89 -14.13
C GLN A 126 13.47 -1.27 -14.57
N PHE A 127 13.85 -1.58 -15.80
CA PHE A 127 14.91 -0.89 -16.52
C PHE A 127 14.28 -0.05 -17.63
N ALA A 128 14.65 1.22 -17.73
CA ALA A 128 14.21 2.12 -18.80
C ALA A 128 15.43 2.73 -19.50
N TRP A 129 15.41 2.70 -20.84
CA TRP A 129 16.42 3.29 -21.70
C TRP A 129 15.76 4.19 -22.74
N TYR A 130 16.24 5.43 -22.82
CA TYR A 130 15.75 6.46 -23.72
C TYR A 130 16.78 6.69 -24.85
N PHE A 131 16.33 6.69 -26.10
CA PHE A 131 17.16 6.80 -27.30
C PHE A 131 16.79 8.02 -28.13
#